data_AF-A0A847QGU0-F1
#
_entry.id   AF-A0A847QGU0-F1
#
_cell.length_a   1.000
_cell.length_b   1.000
_cell.length_c   1.000
_cell.angle_alpha   90.00
_cell.angle_beta   90.00
_cell.angle_gamma   90.00
#
_symmetry.space_group_name_H-M   'P 1'
#
loop_
_entity.id
_entity.type
_entity.pdbx_description
1 polymer ?
#
loop_
_entity_poly.entity_id
_entity_poly.type
_entity_poly.pdbx_seq_one_letter_code
_entity_poly.pdbx_strand_id
1 'polypeptide(L)'
;LSQEKRTVLVAADGQRLEQITKQEELLILQAGKLDNQRSDIVKEIGNVLGLTPSEITLENISKHADDNTASRLKRINADFEKVLGELAPLNKVNTQLIQHALNFVNYNINILAQNQSGPTYASKGRQSDKPAPSRALFDHKV
;
A
#
# COMPACT_ATOMS: atom_id res chain seq x y z
N LEU A 1 12.74 7.19 2.25
CA LEU A 1 11.59 7.00 1.33
C LEU A 1 10.25 7.06 2.04
N SER A 2 9.83 6.09 2.86
CA SER A 2 8.48 6.14 3.49
C SER A 2 8.22 7.41 4.33
N GLN A 3 9.21 7.90 5.08
CA GLN A 3 9.11 9.19 5.80
C GLN A 3 9.05 10.39 4.85
N GLU A 4 9.80 10.36 3.75
CA GLU A 4 9.81 11.42 2.72
C GLU A 4 8.48 11.45 1.96
N LYS A 5 7.93 10.28 1.64
CA LYS A 5 6.60 10.10 1.03
C LYS A 5 5.54 10.78 1.87
N ARG A 6 5.61 10.66 3.20
CA ARG A 6 4.70 11.37 4.11
C ARG A 6 4.77 12.89 3.93
N THR A 7 5.97 13.45 3.92
CA THR A 7 6.18 14.90 3.74
C THR A 7 5.64 15.38 2.39
N VAL A 8 5.90 14.61 1.33
CA VAL A 8 5.45 14.91 -0.04
C VAL A 8 3.93 14.80 -0.18
N LEU A 9 3.29 13.82 0.48
CA LEU A 9 1.83 13.69 0.52
C LEU A 9 1.18 14.90 1.21
N VAL A 10 1.76 15.38 2.31
CA VAL A 10 1.29 16.60 3.00
C VAL A 10 1.47 17.84 2.12
N ALA A 11 2.56 17.92 1.34
CA ALA A 11 2.82 19.01 0.42
C ALA A 11 2.01 18.95 -0.89
N ALA A 12 1.26 17.88 -1.13
CA ALA A 12 0.50 17.62 -2.36
C ALA A 12 1.34 17.70 -3.66
N ASP A 13 2.62 17.30 -3.59
CA ASP A 13 3.52 17.29 -4.75
C ASP A 13 3.44 15.94 -5.48
N GLY A 14 2.62 15.90 -6.53
CA GLY A 14 2.38 14.70 -7.33
C GLY A 14 3.61 14.21 -8.11
N GLN A 15 4.46 15.12 -8.59
CA GLN A 15 5.64 14.74 -9.37
C GLN A 15 6.69 14.08 -8.48
N ARG A 16 6.92 14.63 -7.29
CA ARG A 16 7.82 14.01 -6.32
C ARG A 16 7.27 12.70 -5.77
N LEU A 17 5.95 12.60 -5.59
CA LEU A 17 5.29 11.36 -5.17
C LEU A 17 5.51 10.23 -6.19
N GLU A 18 5.44 10.53 -7.49
CA GLU A 18 5.71 9.57 -8.56
C GLU A 18 7.16 9.06 -8.52
N GLN A 19 8.13 9.97 -8.33
CA GLN A 19 9.55 9.60 -8.22
C GLN A 19 9.82 8.67 -7.03
N ILE A 20 9.28 9.00 -5.85
CA ILE A 20 9.44 8.18 -4.65
C ILE A 20 8.78 6.81 -4.86
N THR A 21 7.60 6.77 -5.49
CA THR A 21 6.88 5.51 -5.74
C THR A 21 7.69 4.58 -6.65
N LYS A 22 8.30 5.11 -7.73
CA LYS A 22 9.20 4.33 -8.60
C LYS A 22 10.40 3.75 -7.84
N GLN A 23 10.97 4.52 -6.92
CA GLN A 23 12.08 4.03 -6.08
C GLN A 23 11.62 2.93 -5.12
N GLU A 24 10.44 3.07 -4.52
CA GLU A 24 9.85 2.04 -3.65
C GLU A 24 9.56 0.75 -4.42
N GLU A 25 9.03 0.83 -5.65
CA GLU A 25 8.78 -0.34 -6.51
C GLU A 25 10.05 -1.16 -6.76
N LEU A 26 11.17 -0.48 -7.09
CA LEU A 26 12.46 -1.15 -7.30
C LEU A 26 12.96 -1.86 -6.03
N LEU A 27 12.81 -1.21 -4.88
CA LEU A 27 13.19 -1.80 -3.59
C LEU A 27 12.32 -2.99 -3.22
N ILE A 28 11.01 -2.94 -3.51
CA ILE A 28 10.08 -4.05 -3.28
C ILE A 28 10.49 -5.26 -4.13
N LEU A 29 10.82 -5.05 -5.40
CA LEU A 29 11.32 -6.11 -6.28
C LEU A 29 12.62 -6.73 -5.75
N GLN A 30 13.56 -5.90 -5.32
CA GLN A 30 14.82 -6.37 -4.74
C GLN A 30 14.59 -7.14 -3.44
N ALA A 31 13.74 -6.64 -2.54
CA ALA A 31 13.40 -7.29 -1.29
C ALA A 31 12.72 -8.65 -1.53
N GLY A 32 11.80 -8.74 -2.50
CA GLY A 32 11.15 -9.99 -2.88
C GLY A 32 12.15 -11.02 -3.42
N LYS A 33 13.13 -10.59 -4.23
CA LYS A 33 14.21 -11.49 -4.69
C LYS A 33 15.05 -12.02 -3.52
N LEU A 34 15.42 -11.15 -2.58
CA LEU A 34 16.20 -11.53 -1.40
C LEU A 34 15.42 -12.47 -0.48
N ASP A 35 14.11 -12.26 -0.32
CA ASP A 35 13.28 -13.13 0.52
C ASP A 35 13.08 -14.52 -0.11
N ASN A 36 12.95 -14.59 -1.44
CA ASN A 36 12.95 -15.87 -2.16
C ASN A 36 14.26 -16.63 -1.93
N GLN A 37 15.41 -15.96 -2.12
CA GLN A 37 16.72 -16.56 -1.86
C GLN A 37 16.87 -17.03 -0.41
N ARG A 38 16.42 -16.20 0.56
CA ARG A 38 16.41 -16.56 1.98
C ARG A 38 15.55 -17.80 2.21
N SER A 39 14.35 -17.86 1.63
CA SER A 39 13.42 -18.98 1.75
C SER A 39 14.03 -20.29 1.24
N ASP A 40 14.72 -20.23 0.09
CA ASP A 40 15.37 -21.39 -0.51
C ASP A 40 16.54 -21.89 0.36
N ILE A 41 17.42 -20.99 0.80
CA ILE A 41 18.54 -21.33 1.69
C ILE A 41 18.03 -21.94 3.01
N VAL A 42 16.99 -21.34 3.59
CA VAL A 42 16.41 -21.79 4.86
C VAL A 42 15.78 -23.18 4.72
N LYS A 43 15.16 -23.49 3.58
CA LYS A 43 14.67 -24.84 3.28
C LYS A 43 15.80 -25.86 3.13
N GLU A 44 16.87 -25.50 2.42
CA GLU A 44 18.05 -26.37 2.29
C GLU A 44 18.68 -26.68 3.65
N ILE A 45 18.84 -25.67 4.50
CA ILE A 45 19.32 -25.85 5.88
C ILE A 45 18.38 -26.78 6.66
N GLY A 46 17.06 -26.55 6.58
CA GLY A 46 16.06 -27.39 7.23
C GLY A 46 16.16 -28.86 6.81
N ASN A 47 16.34 -29.12 5.51
CA ASN A 47 16.50 -30.47 4.98
C ASN A 47 17.77 -31.15 5.51
N VAL A 48 18.91 -30.42 5.56
CA VAL A 48 20.18 -30.94 6.11
C VAL A 48 20.06 -31.25 7.59
N LEU A 49 19.32 -30.43 8.34
CA LEU A 49 19.07 -30.61 9.78
C LEU A 49 17.95 -31.61 10.08
N GLY A 50 17.27 -32.15 9.07
CA GLY A 50 16.14 -33.07 9.25
C GLY A 50 14.89 -32.44 9.86
N LEU A 51 14.74 -31.11 9.75
CA LEU A 51 13.58 -30.38 10.26
C LEU A 51 12.39 -30.52 9.30
N THR A 52 11.19 -30.68 9.85
CA THR A 52 9.96 -30.63 9.04
C THR A 52 9.67 -29.20 8.59
N PRO A 53 8.93 -28.97 7.49
CA PRO A 53 8.63 -27.61 7.00
C PRO A 53 8.01 -26.67 8.04
N SER A 54 7.24 -27.22 8.98
CA SER A 54 6.60 -26.48 10.08
C SER A 54 7.58 -26.05 11.17
N GLU A 55 8.73 -26.72 11.27
CA GLU A 55 9.76 -26.47 12.28
C GLU A 55 10.88 -25.55 11.76
N ILE A 56 10.88 -25.24 10.46
CA ILE A 56 11.87 -24.36 9.82
C ILE A 56 11.61 -22.91 10.26
N THR A 57 12.18 -22.56 11.40
CA THR A 57 12.20 -21.20 11.93
C THR A 57 13.64 -20.78 12.21
N LEU A 58 13.91 -19.48 12.14
CA LEU A 58 15.25 -18.95 12.43
C LEU A 58 15.71 -19.31 13.85
N GLU A 59 14.77 -19.38 14.80
CA GLU A 59 15.03 -19.79 16.17
C GLU A 59 15.47 -21.25 16.25
N ASN A 60 14.78 -22.16 15.56
CA ASN A 60 15.14 -23.57 15.54
C ASN A 60 16.45 -23.82 14.77
N ILE A 61 16.71 -23.09 13.69
CA ILE A 61 17.98 -23.14 12.97
C ILE A 61 19.13 -22.65 13.88
N SER A 62 18.91 -21.58 14.63
CA SER A 62 19.93 -21.02 15.53
C SER A 62 20.32 -21.97 16.67
N LYS A 63 19.45 -22.92 17.07
CA LYS A 63 19.77 -23.94 18.08
C LYS A 63 20.80 -24.98 17.60
N HIS A 64 20.94 -25.13 16.28
CA HIS A 64 21.85 -26.08 15.65
C HIS A 64 23.15 -25.43 15.16
N ALA A 65 23.28 -24.10 15.33
CA ALA A 65 24.46 -23.36 14.94
C ALA A 65 25.41 -23.18 16.14
N ASP A 66 26.69 -22.90 15.86
CA ASP A 66 27.64 -22.49 16.89
C ASP A 66 27.24 -21.13 17.52
N ASP A 67 27.76 -20.86 18.72
CA ASP A 67 27.38 -19.67 19.49
C ASP A 67 27.60 -18.34 18.75
N ASN A 68 28.64 -18.26 17.91
CA ASN A 68 28.92 -17.06 17.12
C ASN A 68 27.85 -16.85 16.05
N THR A 69 27.59 -17.90 15.27
CA THR A 69 26.58 -17.88 14.20
C THR A 69 25.18 -17.65 14.77
N ALA A 70 24.80 -18.34 15.84
CA ALA A 70 23.51 -18.17 16.50
C ALA A 70 23.32 -16.73 17.02
N SER A 71 24.36 -16.15 17.62
CA SER A 71 24.34 -14.76 18.08
C SER A 71 24.17 -13.77 16.93
N ARG A 72 24.83 -14.03 15.79
CA ARG A 72 24.73 -13.19 14.59
C ARG A 72 23.34 -13.26 13.96
N LEU A 73 22.76 -14.46 13.86
CA LEU A 73 21.39 -14.65 13.36
C LEU A 73 20.37 -13.91 14.22
N LYS A 74 20.48 -14.00 15.55
CA LYS A 74 19.60 -13.27 16.48
C LYS A 74 19.69 -11.74 16.29
N ARG A 75 20.89 -11.19 16.12
CA ARG A 75 21.07 -9.76 15.85
C ARG A 75 20.41 -9.33 14.54
N ILE A 76 20.68 -10.06 13.46
CA ILE A 76 20.07 -9.77 12.15
C ILE A 76 18.54 -9.83 12.22
N ASN A 77 17.99 -10.81 12.94
CA ASN A 77 16.53 -10.90 13.12
C ASN A 77 15.97 -9.71 13.89
N ALA A 78 16.61 -9.31 14.99
CA ALA A 78 16.18 -8.16 15.78
C ALA A 78 16.24 -6.85 14.96
N ASP A 79 17.30 -6.66 14.16
CA ASP A 79 17.41 -5.51 13.26
C ASP A 79 16.30 -5.52 12.20
N PHE A 80 16.01 -6.69 11.63
CA PHE A 80 14.94 -6.84 10.65
C PHE A 80 13.55 -6.57 11.24
N GLU A 81 13.25 -7.12 12.42
CA GLU A 81 12.02 -6.85 13.17
C GLU A 81 11.86 -5.36 13.49
N LYS A 82 12.94 -4.70 13.90
CA LYS A 82 12.93 -3.26 14.14
C LYS A 82 12.58 -2.47 12.87
N VAL A 83 13.25 -2.77 11.76
CA VAL A 83 12.98 -2.11 10.47
C VAL A 83 11.53 -2.31 10.03
N LEU A 84 11.00 -3.53 10.16
CA LEU A 84 9.59 -3.82 9.84
C LEU A 84 8.63 -3.09 10.79
N GLY A 85 8.95 -3.05 12.08
CA GLY A 85 8.17 -2.36 13.11
C GLY A 85 8.08 -0.86 12.89
N GLU A 86 9.10 -0.24 12.29
CA GLU A 86 9.08 1.17 11.90
C GLU A 86 8.38 1.39 10.54
N LEU A 87 8.57 0.48 9.58
CA LEU A 87 8.06 0.63 8.22
C LEU A 87 6.54 0.42 8.13
N ALA A 88 6.00 -0.58 8.83
CA ALA A 88 4.58 -0.91 8.82
C ALA A 88 3.66 0.24 9.26
N PRO A 89 3.90 0.93 10.41
CA PRO A 89 3.06 2.05 10.82
C PRO A 89 3.19 3.25 9.87
N LEU A 90 4.39 3.52 9.34
CA LEU A 90 4.59 4.59 8.35
C LEU A 90 3.81 4.32 7.07
N ASN A 91 3.85 3.08 6.57
CA ASN A 91 3.08 2.68 5.39
C ASN A 91 1.57 2.83 5.63
N LYS A 92 1.08 2.41 6.82
CA LYS A 92 -0.32 2.59 7.21
C LYS A 92 -0.74 4.06 7.20
N VAL A 93 0.06 4.95 7.78
CA VAL A 93 -0.21 6.40 7.78
C VAL A 93 -0.23 6.96 6.36
N ASN A 94 0.75 6.61 5.53
CA ASN A 94 0.81 7.07 4.15
C ASN A 94 -0.41 6.58 3.33
N THR A 95 -0.85 5.35 3.54
CA THR A 95 -2.06 4.81 2.92
C THR A 95 -3.31 5.60 3.32
N GLN A 96 -3.45 5.94 4.60
CA GLN A 96 -4.56 6.78 5.07
C GLN A 96 -4.54 8.18 4.46
N LEU A 97 -3.37 8.82 4.37
CA LEU A 97 -3.22 10.14 3.74
C LEU A 97 -3.64 10.11 2.26
N ILE A 98 -3.21 9.08 1.51
CA ILE A 98 -3.60 8.88 0.12
C ILE A 98 -5.12 8.71 0.01
N GLN A 99 -5.72 7.87 0.86
CA GLN A 99 -7.17 7.65 0.84
C GLN A 99 -7.95 8.93 1.12
N HIS A 100 -7.50 9.74 2.08
CA HIS A 100 -8.12 11.03 2.39
C HIS A 100 -8.01 12.00 1.21
N ALA A 101 -6.86 12.07 0.55
CA ALA A 101 -6.68 12.91 -0.64
C ALA A 101 -7.62 12.49 -1.79
N LEU A 102 -7.73 11.18 -2.04
CA LEU A 102 -8.66 10.65 -3.05
C LEU A 102 -10.12 10.95 -2.71
N ASN A 103 -10.53 10.79 -1.45
CA ASN A 103 -11.87 11.12 -1.00
C ASN A 103 -12.19 12.60 -1.19
N PHE A 104 -11.23 13.49 -0.89
CA PHE A 104 -11.38 14.92 -1.10
C PHE A 104 -11.53 15.26 -2.59
N VAL A 105 -10.70 14.69 -3.46
CA VAL A 105 -10.80 14.89 -4.92
C VAL A 105 -12.17 14.41 -5.44
N ASN A 106 -12.60 13.21 -5.05
CA ASN A 106 -13.90 12.65 -5.44
C ASN A 106 -15.06 13.51 -4.96
N TYR A 107 -15.00 14.01 -3.73
CA TYR A 107 -16.01 14.94 -3.20
C TYR A 107 -16.09 16.21 -4.06
N ASN A 108 -14.96 16.83 -4.38
CA ASN A 108 -14.95 18.04 -5.20
C ASN A 108 -15.46 17.79 -6.62
N ILE A 109 -15.10 16.66 -7.24
CA ILE A 109 -15.65 16.26 -8.54
C ILE A 109 -17.17 16.13 -8.48
N ASN A 110 -17.70 15.47 -7.44
CA ASN A 110 -19.15 15.33 -7.25
C ASN A 110 -19.86 16.67 -7.09
N ILE A 111 -19.28 17.61 -6.33
CA ILE A 111 -19.83 18.97 -6.18
C ILE A 111 -19.81 19.71 -7.52
N LEU A 112 -18.72 19.65 -8.28
CA LEU A 112 -18.63 20.29 -9.60
C LEU A 112 -19.63 19.69 -10.59
N ALA A 113 -19.81 18.37 -10.59
CA ALA A 113 -20.79 17.68 -11.44
C ALA A 113 -22.24 18.05 -11.07
N GLN A 114 -22.54 18.22 -9.77
CA GLN A 114 -23.86 18.67 -9.31
C GLN A 114 -24.13 20.13 -9.67
N ASN A 115 -23.11 21.01 -9.60
CA ASN A 115 -23.24 22.42 -9.97
C ASN A 115 -23.44 22.66 -11.47
N GLN A 116 -23.08 21.69 -12.33
CA GLN A 116 -23.46 21.72 -13.76
C GLN A 116 -24.95 21.42 -13.99
N SER A 117 -25.69 21.07 -12.93
CA SER A 117 -27.13 20.77 -12.96
C SER A 117 -27.98 21.80 -12.18
N GLY A 118 -27.57 23.09 -12.14
CA GLY A 118 -28.38 24.20 -11.60
C GLY A 118 -29.43 24.70 -12.61
N PRO A 119 -30.58 25.24 -12.16
CA PRO A 119 -31.79 25.38 -12.98
C PRO A 119 -31.53 26.31 -14.16
N THR A 120 -31.70 25.80 -15.37
CA THR A 120 -31.86 26.62 -16.56
C THR A 120 -33.03 27.57 -16.29
N TYR A 121 -32.72 28.83 -15.99
CA TYR A 121 -33.69 29.92 -15.98
C TYR A 121 -34.22 30.07 -17.41
N ALA A 122 -35.14 29.20 -17.82
CA ALA A 122 -35.98 29.42 -18.98
C ALA A 122 -37.10 30.35 -18.54
N SER A 123 -36.83 31.64 -18.68
CA SER A 123 -37.84 32.69 -18.68
C SER A 123 -38.99 32.31 -19.62
N LYS A 124 -40.19 32.17 -19.06
CA LYS A 124 -41.49 32.53 -19.65
C LYS A 124 -41.74 32.00 -21.08
N GLY A 125 -42.47 30.87 -21.17
CA GLY A 125 -43.32 30.61 -22.34
C GLY A 125 -43.43 29.13 -22.75
N ARG A 126 -44.66 28.61 -22.67
CA ARG A 126 -45.19 27.38 -23.30
C ARG A 126 -44.81 26.03 -22.68
N GLN A 127 -45.78 25.54 -21.91
CA GLN A 127 -46.21 24.15 -21.85
C GLN A 127 -46.03 23.40 -23.19
N SER A 128 -45.35 22.26 -23.17
CA SER A 128 -45.78 21.04 -23.87
C SER A 128 -44.92 19.85 -23.43
N ASP A 129 -45.60 18.83 -22.92
CA ASP A 129 -45.09 17.56 -22.43
C ASP A 129 -44.13 16.88 -23.40
N LYS A 130 -42.93 16.53 -22.92
CA LYS A 130 -42.15 15.41 -23.43
C LYS A 130 -41.50 14.67 -22.26
N PRO A 131 -41.70 13.35 -22.12
CA PRO A 131 -41.03 12.58 -21.07
C PRO A 131 -39.55 12.46 -21.43
N ALA A 132 -38.67 13.02 -20.60
CA ALA A 132 -37.23 12.84 -20.73
C ALA A 132 -36.83 11.40 -20.36
N PRO A 133 -35.85 10.81 -21.05
CA PRO A 133 -35.58 9.39 -21.01
C PRO A 133 -34.96 8.96 -19.68
N SER A 134 -35.44 7.83 -19.18
CA SER A 134 -34.84 7.05 -18.10
C SER A 134 -33.39 6.70 -18.44
N ARG A 135 -32.44 7.16 -17.63
CA ARG A 135 -31.08 6.61 -17.58
C ARG A 135 -30.59 6.50 -16.14
N ALA A 136 -30.93 5.35 -15.54
CA ALA A 136 -30.12 4.74 -14.50
C ALA A 136 -28.71 4.54 -15.05
N LEU A 137 -27.71 5.21 -14.48
CA LEU A 137 -26.32 4.95 -14.86
C LEU A 137 -25.39 4.64 -13.69
N PHE A 138 -25.81 4.81 -12.44
CA PHE A 138 -25.00 4.37 -11.30
C PHE A 138 -25.91 3.93 -10.15
N ASP A 139 -26.50 2.74 -10.29
CA ASP A 139 -27.04 2.01 -9.14
C ASP A 139 -25.86 1.48 -8.33
N HIS A 140 -25.69 2.01 -7.12
CA HIS A 140 -24.75 1.50 -6.13
C HIS A 140 -25.52 0.54 -5.23
N LYS A 141 -25.26 -0.76 -5.39
CA LYS A 141 -25.55 -1.75 -4.36
C LYS A 141 -24.35 -2.67 -4.15
N VAL A 142 -23.75 -2.49 -2.98
CA VAL A 142 -23.14 -3.56 -2.17
C VAL A 142 -24.22 -4.41 -1.53
#